data_AF-A0A9W8HQK7-F1
#
_entry.id   AF-A0A9W8HQK7-F1
#
_cell.length_a   1.000
_cell.length_b   1.000
_cell.length_c   1.000
_cell.angle_alpha   90.00
_cell.angle_beta   90.00
_cell.angle_gamma   90.00
#
_symmetry.space_group_name_H-M   'P 1'
#
loop_
_entity.id
_entity.type
_entity.pdbx_description
1 polymer ?
#
loop_
_entity_poly.entity_id
_entity_poly.type
_entity_poly.pdbx_seq_one_letter_code
_entity_poly.pdbx_strand_id
1 'polypeptide(L)'
;MHQLHSLCVLYTNVGRRGVPAPALFANPRPWKGTLVQKRALGSIAQKVKSATTDAGFKATIGLELHAQLSASQKLFSAASARWDEPPNTNVYAIDAGLPGALPQLNPQCVELAARAILAFDGHVQPLSSFDRKHYFYADQPLGYQITQQQHPIGRGGYVQLGPADGLDYSKRVRIHQLQLEQDTAKSIHGVYPGYVLVDLNRAGVALIEIVSEPDIETAVEASTYVRKMQTLLRHIGISNCNMEEGSLRCDVNVSVYRKGEDRLSGAR
;
A
#
# COMPACT_ATOMS: atom_id res chain seq x y z
N MET A 1 6.23 -25.21 46.53
CA MET A 1 6.51 -24.06 47.42
C MET A 1 7.29 -23.06 46.59
N HIS A 2 6.60 -22.15 45.88
CA HIS A 2 6.29 -20.76 46.31
C HIS A 2 7.55 -19.87 46.25
N GLN A 3 7.61 -18.73 45.57
CA GLN A 3 6.62 -17.89 44.90
C GLN A 3 7.35 -16.98 43.90
N LEU A 4 6.82 -16.85 42.68
CA LEU A 4 7.13 -15.76 41.75
C LEU A 4 6.26 -14.57 42.14
N HIS A 5 6.88 -13.42 42.42
CA HIS A 5 6.15 -12.16 42.59
C HIS A 5 5.92 -11.50 41.23
N SER A 6 4.67 -11.51 40.79
CA SER A 6 4.10 -10.54 39.86
C SER A 6 4.26 -9.12 40.42
N LEU A 7 4.64 -8.17 39.56
CA LEU A 7 4.13 -6.80 39.69
C LEU A 7 3.55 -6.35 38.35
N CYS A 8 2.24 -6.52 38.28
CA CYS A 8 1.33 -5.81 37.39
C CYS A 8 1.20 -4.38 37.95
N VAL A 9 1.53 -3.36 37.14
CA VAL A 9 1.24 -1.97 37.50
C VAL A 9 0.10 -1.49 36.62
N LEU A 10 -1.12 -1.61 37.16
CA LEU A 10 -2.32 -0.94 36.71
C LEU A 10 -2.33 0.47 37.32
N TYR A 11 -2.24 1.52 36.50
CA TYR A 11 -2.58 2.87 36.93
C TYR A 11 -4.05 3.15 36.60
N THR A 12 -4.92 2.94 37.59
CA THR A 12 -6.19 3.67 37.67
C THR A 12 -5.95 4.92 38.50
N ASN A 13 -6.21 6.11 37.95
CA ASN A 13 -6.44 7.27 38.79
C ASN A 13 -7.64 8.08 38.29
N VAL A 14 -8.68 8.09 39.12
CA VAL A 14 -9.87 8.92 39.08
C VAL A 14 -9.55 10.18 39.89
N GLY A 15 -9.62 11.37 39.29
CA GLY A 15 -9.41 12.61 40.04
C GLY A 15 -9.52 13.87 39.19
N ARG A 16 -10.76 14.39 39.08
CA ARG A 16 -11.12 15.66 38.42
C ARG A 16 -10.36 16.87 38.98
N ARG A 17 -9.89 17.73 38.07
CA ARG A 17 -9.90 19.23 38.05
C ARG A 17 -9.43 19.60 36.63
N GLY A 18 -10.28 19.99 35.68
CA GLY A 18 -10.93 21.29 35.60
C GLY A 18 -10.01 22.31 34.92
N VAL A 19 -9.83 22.21 33.59
CA VAL A 19 -9.19 23.24 32.74
C VAL A 19 -10.09 23.45 31.52
N PRO A 20 -10.48 24.69 31.16
CA PRO A 20 -11.49 24.94 30.14
C PRO A 20 -10.93 24.67 28.73
N ALA A 21 -11.72 23.98 27.91
CA ALA A 21 -11.47 23.84 26.48
C ALA A 21 -11.77 25.19 25.77
N PRO A 22 -10.90 25.70 24.89
CA PRO A 22 -11.24 26.85 24.08
C PRO A 22 -12.26 26.43 23.01
N ALA A 23 -13.42 27.08 23.04
CA ALA A 23 -14.45 26.96 22.01
C ALA A 23 -13.91 27.50 20.68
N LEU A 24 -13.74 26.61 19.70
CA LEU A 24 -13.51 26.96 18.30
C LEU A 24 -14.57 26.29 17.43
N PHE A 25 -15.82 26.73 17.59
CA PHE A 25 -16.81 26.63 16.51
C PHE A 25 -16.72 27.90 15.67
N ALA A 26 -16.04 27.81 14.53
CA ALA A 26 -16.13 28.79 13.46
C ALA A 26 -16.66 28.09 12.21
N ASN A 27 -17.79 28.60 11.69
CA ASN A 27 -18.42 28.16 10.45
C ASN A 27 -17.41 27.98 9.30
N PRO A 28 -17.52 26.91 8.47
CA PRO A 28 -16.73 26.81 7.26
C PRO A 28 -17.15 27.91 6.28
N ARG A 29 -16.24 28.85 5.98
CA ARG A 29 -16.42 29.79 4.87
C ARG A 29 -16.25 29.02 3.56
N PRO A 30 -17.05 29.28 2.53
CA PRO A 30 -16.87 28.64 1.23
C PRO A 30 -15.53 29.08 0.61
N TRP A 31 -14.74 28.10 0.21
CA TRP A 31 -13.47 28.27 -0.50
C TRP A 31 -13.71 29.01 -1.83
N LYS A 32 -13.33 30.29 -1.91
CA LYS A 32 -13.24 31.02 -3.18
C LYS A 32 -11.83 30.82 -3.74
N GLY A 33 -11.70 29.95 -4.73
CA GLY A 33 -10.44 29.74 -5.45
C GLY A 33 -9.97 31.05 -6.07
N THR A 34 -8.82 31.55 -5.63
CA THR A 34 -8.18 32.72 -6.22
C THR A 34 -7.56 32.33 -7.56
N LEU A 35 -7.72 33.24 -8.54
CA LEU A 35 -7.22 33.15 -9.94
C LEU A 35 -5.74 32.78 -10.11
N VAL A 36 -4.96 32.75 -9.02
CA VAL A 36 -3.54 32.39 -8.98
C VAL A 36 -3.32 30.88 -9.19
N GLN A 37 -4.24 30.01 -8.72
CA GLN A 37 -4.09 28.55 -8.88
C GLN A 37 -4.29 28.07 -10.34
N LYS A 38 -5.13 28.75 -11.13
CA LYS A 38 -5.35 28.39 -12.55
C LYS A 38 -4.14 28.70 -13.44
N ARG A 39 -3.32 29.71 -13.10
CA ARG A 39 -2.11 30.05 -13.86
C ARG A 39 -0.94 29.10 -13.60
N ALA A 40 -0.82 28.57 -12.37
CA ALA A 40 0.24 27.62 -12.02
C ALA A 40 0.06 26.25 -12.71
N LEU A 41 -1.19 25.77 -12.83
CA LEU A 41 -1.51 24.51 -13.51
C LEU A 41 -1.25 24.56 -15.03
N GLY A 42 -1.59 25.68 -15.68
CA GLY A 42 -1.33 25.87 -17.11
C GLY A 42 0.17 25.96 -17.46
N SER A 43 0.95 26.61 -16.59
CA SER A 43 2.40 26.76 -16.72
C SER A 43 3.14 25.43 -16.61
N ILE A 44 2.76 24.58 -15.66
CA ILE A 44 3.37 23.24 -15.48
C ILE A 44 2.99 22.33 -16.66
N ALA A 45 1.73 22.33 -17.09
CA ALA A 45 1.28 21.55 -18.24
C ALA A 45 1.96 21.96 -19.56
N GLN A 46 2.28 23.25 -19.74
CA GLN A 46 3.04 23.73 -20.90
C GLN A 46 4.53 23.41 -20.80
N LYS A 47 5.14 23.44 -19.61
CA LYS A 47 6.56 23.11 -19.43
C LYS A 47 6.87 21.62 -19.63
N VAL A 48 5.92 20.74 -19.35
CA VAL A 48 6.07 19.29 -19.59
C VAL A 48 5.96 18.95 -21.08
N LYS A 49 5.25 19.76 -21.88
CA LYS A 49 5.16 19.56 -23.34
C LYS A 49 6.45 19.88 -24.11
N SER A 50 7.41 20.60 -23.52
CA SER A 50 8.63 21.05 -24.23
C SER A 50 9.90 20.26 -23.90
N ALA A 51 9.82 19.17 -23.14
CA ALA A 51 10.98 18.38 -22.71
C ALA A 51 11.08 16.98 -23.35
N THR A 52 10.32 16.70 -24.40
CA THR A 52 10.62 15.58 -25.32
C THR A 52 11.47 16.10 -26.47
N THR A 53 12.70 16.51 -26.14
CA THR A 53 13.77 16.56 -27.13
C THR A 53 14.04 15.12 -27.55
N ASP A 54 14.09 14.91 -28.86
CA ASP A 54 14.32 13.64 -29.58
C ASP A 54 15.68 13.00 -29.19
N ALA A 55 15.79 12.50 -27.96
CA ALA A 55 17.03 11.92 -27.43
C ALA A 55 17.31 10.52 -28.00
N GLY A 56 16.44 10.00 -28.86
CA GLY A 56 16.56 8.64 -29.39
C GLY A 56 16.35 7.55 -28.35
N PHE A 57 15.80 7.86 -27.16
CA PHE A 57 15.51 6.90 -26.10
C PHE A 57 14.01 6.74 -25.85
N LYS A 58 13.64 5.55 -25.38
CA LYS A 58 12.30 5.19 -24.88
C LYS A 58 12.42 4.61 -23.48
N ALA A 59 11.32 4.65 -22.73
CA ALA A 59 11.24 4.07 -21.39
C ALA A 59 10.39 2.81 -21.40
N THR A 60 10.75 1.88 -20.52
CA THR A 60 9.99 0.69 -20.18
C THR A 60 9.73 0.74 -18.68
N ILE A 61 8.46 0.71 -18.29
CA ILE A 61 8.01 0.96 -16.93
C ILE A 61 7.15 -0.22 -16.45
N GLY A 62 7.51 -0.76 -15.28
CA GLY A 62 6.70 -1.71 -14.51
C GLY A 62 6.34 -1.12 -13.15
N LEU A 63 5.16 -1.46 -12.63
CA LEU A 63 4.66 -0.94 -11.37
C LEU A 63 4.35 -2.07 -10.40
N GLU A 64 4.67 -1.87 -9.13
CA GLU A 64 4.35 -2.75 -8.01
C GLU A 64 3.45 -1.99 -7.04
N LEU A 65 2.17 -2.34 -7.00
CA LEU A 65 1.18 -1.64 -6.18
C LEU A 65 0.86 -2.47 -4.94
N HIS A 66 1.04 -1.89 -3.77
CA HIS A 66 0.64 -2.49 -2.49
C HIS A 66 -0.65 -1.83 -2.00
N ALA A 67 -1.75 -2.59 -1.97
CA ALA A 67 -3.05 -2.11 -1.50
C ALA A 67 -3.46 -2.82 -0.21
N GLN A 68 -3.79 -2.04 0.83
CA GLN A 68 -4.30 -2.57 2.08
C GLN A 68 -5.73 -3.08 1.90
N LEU A 69 -5.95 -4.35 2.27
CA LEU A 69 -7.27 -4.97 2.18
C LEU A 69 -8.21 -4.42 3.25
N SER A 70 -9.47 -4.18 2.87
CA SER A 70 -10.58 -3.78 3.74
C SER A 70 -11.14 -4.97 4.53
N ALA A 71 -10.27 -5.70 5.21
CA ALA A 71 -10.64 -6.74 6.17
C ALA A 71 -10.79 -6.15 7.58
N SER A 72 -11.65 -6.73 8.41
CA SER A 72 -11.80 -6.28 9.81
C SER A 72 -10.64 -6.73 10.70
N GLN A 73 -10.06 -7.87 10.38
CA GLN A 73 -8.95 -8.48 11.12
C GLN A 73 -7.70 -8.60 10.24
N LYS A 74 -6.54 -8.70 10.88
CA LYS A 74 -5.23 -8.85 10.22
C LYS A 74 -5.12 -10.17 9.45
N LEU A 75 -4.06 -10.31 8.65
CA LEU A 75 -3.91 -11.46 7.74
C LEU A 75 -3.73 -12.79 8.48
N PHE A 76 -3.02 -12.76 9.61
CA PHE A 76 -2.63 -13.95 10.36
C PHE A 76 -2.98 -13.91 11.85
N SER A 77 -3.77 -12.92 12.28
CA SER A 77 -4.17 -12.74 13.68
C SER A 77 -5.57 -12.16 13.81
N ALA A 78 -6.18 -12.34 14.98
CA ALA A 78 -7.52 -11.83 15.29
C ALA A 78 -7.54 -10.33 15.64
N ALA A 79 -6.38 -9.65 15.63
CA ALA A 79 -6.28 -8.22 15.91
C ALA A 79 -7.03 -7.41 14.85
N SER A 80 -7.56 -6.26 15.25
CA SER A 80 -8.18 -5.29 14.35
C SER A 80 -7.17 -4.78 13.31
N ALA A 81 -7.61 -4.60 12.07
CA ALA A 81 -6.81 -4.01 11.00
C ALA A 81 -6.95 -2.47 10.91
N ARG A 82 -7.56 -1.83 11.91
CA ARG A 82 -7.70 -0.37 11.98
C ARG A 82 -6.38 0.33 12.24
N TRP A 83 -6.21 1.47 11.59
CA TRP A 83 -4.95 2.23 11.58
C TRP A 83 -4.96 3.46 12.50
N ASP A 84 -6.12 3.91 12.95
CA ASP A 84 -6.37 5.17 13.65
C ASP A 84 -6.58 5.00 15.16
N GLU A 85 -5.90 4.02 15.76
CA GLU A 85 -6.03 3.66 17.18
C GLU A 85 -4.75 4.02 17.96
N PRO A 86 -4.79 4.13 19.31
CA PRO A 86 -3.59 4.42 20.09
C PRO A 86 -2.47 3.39 19.83
N PRO A 87 -1.19 3.79 19.88
CA PRO A 87 -0.08 2.90 19.52
C PRO A 87 -0.09 1.56 20.27
N ASN A 88 0.20 0.48 19.56
CA ASN A 88 0.32 -0.88 20.10
C ASN A 88 -0.93 -1.41 20.84
N THR A 89 -2.14 -1.02 20.41
CA THR A 89 -3.41 -1.52 20.99
C THR A 89 -4.04 -2.67 20.20
N ASN A 90 -3.79 -2.73 18.89
CA ASN A 90 -4.29 -3.78 17.99
C ASN A 90 -3.19 -4.77 17.67
N VAL A 91 -2.72 -5.52 18.68
CA VAL A 91 -1.53 -6.38 18.55
C VAL A 91 -1.78 -7.73 19.23
N TYR A 92 -1.56 -8.82 18.50
CA TYR A 92 -1.48 -10.18 19.05
C TYR A 92 -0.03 -10.68 19.12
N ALA A 93 0.18 -11.80 19.81
CA ALA A 93 1.51 -12.39 19.98
C ALA A 93 2.26 -12.62 18.66
N ILE A 94 1.55 -13.04 17.60
CA ILE A 94 2.14 -13.23 16.27
C ILE A 94 2.54 -11.91 15.60
N ASP A 95 1.74 -10.84 15.78
CA ASP A 95 2.03 -9.53 15.21
C ASP A 95 3.29 -8.91 15.83
N ALA A 96 3.55 -9.23 17.11
CA ALA A 96 4.74 -8.81 17.85
C ALA A 96 5.92 -9.80 17.73
N GLY A 97 5.77 -10.90 16.97
CA GLY A 97 6.81 -11.91 16.81
C GLY A 97 7.21 -12.64 18.08
N LEU A 98 6.28 -12.81 19.03
CA LEU A 98 6.58 -13.49 20.30
C LEU A 98 6.85 -14.99 20.10
N PRO A 99 7.79 -15.58 20.85
CA PRO A 99 8.10 -17.00 20.76
C PRO A 99 6.87 -17.90 20.97
N GLY A 100 6.71 -18.90 20.10
CA GLY A 100 5.60 -19.86 20.16
C GLY A 100 4.30 -19.40 19.50
N ALA A 101 4.22 -18.17 19.00
CA ALA A 101 3.06 -17.71 18.23
C ALA A 101 3.04 -18.34 16.83
N LEU A 102 1.86 -18.76 16.37
CA LEU A 102 1.65 -19.35 15.05
C LEU A 102 0.64 -18.52 14.24
N PRO A 103 0.83 -18.39 12.90
CA PRO A 103 -0.06 -17.61 12.05
C PRO A 103 -1.38 -18.36 11.79
N GLN A 104 -2.51 -17.65 11.85
CA GLN A 104 -3.82 -18.16 11.48
C GLN A 104 -4.41 -17.34 10.33
N LEU A 105 -4.45 -17.91 9.13
CA LEU A 105 -4.89 -17.22 7.92
C LEU A 105 -6.34 -16.73 8.04
N ASN A 106 -6.57 -15.47 7.71
CA ASN A 106 -7.90 -14.86 7.61
C ASN A 106 -8.55 -15.18 6.25
N PRO A 107 -9.66 -15.95 6.21
CA PRO A 107 -10.35 -16.31 4.96
C PRO A 107 -10.91 -15.10 4.20
N GLN A 108 -11.29 -14.03 4.92
CA GLN A 108 -11.78 -12.80 4.28
C GLN A 108 -10.70 -12.17 3.40
N CYS A 109 -9.44 -12.17 3.83
CA CYS A 109 -8.34 -11.63 3.04
C CYS A 109 -8.14 -12.42 1.74
N VAL A 110 -8.30 -13.74 1.80
CA VAL A 110 -8.23 -14.63 0.63
C VAL A 110 -9.36 -14.32 -0.35
N GLU A 111 -10.59 -14.16 0.15
CA GLU A 111 -11.75 -13.81 -0.68
C GLU A 111 -11.55 -12.46 -1.40
N LEU A 112 -11.09 -11.43 -0.67
CA LEU A 112 -10.85 -10.10 -1.24
C LEU A 112 -9.75 -10.13 -2.31
N ALA A 113 -8.67 -10.87 -2.09
CA ALA A 113 -7.60 -11.02 -3.08
C ALA A 113 -8.04 -11.81 -4.32
N ALA A 114 -8.83 -12.88 -4.15
CA ALA A 114 -9.42 -13.63 -5.25
C ALA A 114 -10.39 -12.76 -6.08
N ARG A 115 -11.22 -11.95 -5.42
CA ARG A 115 -12.11 -10.98 -6.07
C ARG A 115 -11.31 -9.96 -6.90
N ALA A 116 -10.19 -9.49 -6.37
CA ALA A 116 -9.32 -8.54 -7.06
C ALA A 116 -8.77 -9.09 -8.37
N ILE A 117 -8.17 -10.29 -8.35
CA ILE A 117 -7.59 -10.87 -9.58
C ILE A 117 -8.66 -11.16 -10.64
N LEU A 118 -9.84 -11.63 -10.23
CA LEU A 118 -10.96 -11.87 -11.14
C LEU A 118 -11.48 -10.56 -11.77
N ALA A 119 -11.50 -9.47 -11.00
CA ALA A 119 -11.89 -8.16 -11.51
C ALA A 119 -10.93 -7.59 -12.56
N PHE A 120 -9.71 -8.14 -12.65
CA PHE A 120 -8.71 -7.78 -13.65
C PHE A 120 -8.62 -8.78 -14.81
N ASP A 121 -9.64 -9.63 -15.00
CA ASP A 121 -9.62 -10.73 -15.99
C ASP A 121 -8.44 -11.69 -15.79
N GLY A 122 -7.90 -11.80 -14.57
CA GLY A 122 -6.83 -12.72 -14.22
C GLY A 122 -7.35 -14.07 -13.71
N HIS A 123 -6.43 -14.97 -13.37
CA HIS A 123 -6.75 -16.32 -12.91
C HIS A 123 -6.35 -16.54 -11.46
N VAL A 124 -7.32 -16.90 -10.62
CA VAL A 124 -7.07 -17.46 -9.29
C VAL A 124 -6.35 -18.79 -9.46
N GLN A 125 -5.22 -18.97 -8.78
CA GLN A 125 -4.44 -20.20 -8.88
C GLN A 125 -5.08 -21.31 -8.03
N PRO A 126 -5.15 -22.56 -8.55
CA PRO A 126 -5.69 -23.70 -7.80
C PRO A 126 -4.80 -24.10 -6.60
N LEU A 127 -3.52 -23.72 -6.65
CA LEU A 127 -2.55 -23.88 -5.58
C LEU A 127 -1.89 -22.54 -5.31
N SER A 128 -1.89 -22.14 -4.03
CA SER A 128 -1.19 -20.96 -3.54
C SER A 128 -0.53 -21.28 -2.20
N SER A 129 0.66 -20.75 -1.95
CA SER A 129 1.43 -20.98 -0.73
C SER A 129 2.03 -19.68 -0.22
N PHE A 130 2.29 -19.64 1.09
CA PHE A 130 2.98 -18.52 1.72
C PHE A 130 4.46 -18.83 1.92
N ASP A 131 5.29 -17.85 1.58
CA ASP A 131 6.74 -17.86 1.69
C ASP A 131 7.20 -16.89 2.78
N ARG A 132 8.42 -17.07 3.28
CA ARG A 132 9.06 -16.16 4.24
C ARG A 132 10.17 -15.36 3.56
N LYS A 133 9.94 -14.07 3.36
CA LYS A 133 10.93 -13.11 2.86
C LYS A 133 11.71 -12.54 4.05
N HIS A 134 12.94 -13.03 4.26
CA HIS A 134 13.74 -12.71 5.45
C HIS A 134 14.50 -11.40 5.29
N TYR A 135 14.37 -10.49 6.26
CA TYR A 135 15.19 -9.29 6.40
C TYR A 135 15.04 -8.73 7.82
N PHE A 136 16.07 -8.03 8.29
CA PHE A 136 16.06 -7.42 9.62
C PHE A 136 15.78 -5.93 9.50
N TYR A 137 14.68 -5.50 10.11
CA TYR A 137 14.36 -4.09 10.29
C TYR A 137 13.53 -3.90 11.56
N ALA A 138 13.58 -2.72 12.19
CA ALA A 138 12.95 -2.47 13.48
C ALA A 138 11.42 -2.60 13.45
N ASP A 139 10.80 -2.36 12.30
CA ASP A 139 9.35 -2.51 12.07
C ASP A 139 8.93 -3.90 11.56
N GLN A 140 9.87 -4.84 11.42
CA GLN A 140 9.59 -6.22 11.02
C GLN A 140 9.83 -7.19 12.20
N PRO A 141 8.86 -7.33 13.13
CA PRO A 141 9.05 -8.05 14.39
C PRO A 141 9.36 -9.53 14.22
N LEU A 142 8.90 -10.15 13.14
CA LEU A 142 9.13 -11.57 12.85
C LEU A 142 10.54 -11.87 12.30
N GLY A 143 11.30 -10.85 11.87
CA GLY A 143 12.55 -11.03 11.11
C GLY A 143 12.34 -11.60 9.69
N TYR A 144 11.10 -11.76 9.28
CA TYR A 144 10.67 -12.11 7.93
C TYR A 144 9.25 -11.62 7.68
N GLN A 145 8.93 -11.30 6.43
CA GLN A 145 7.57 -10.99 5.98
C GLN A 145 6.95 -12.25 5.36
N ILE A 146 5.71 -12.57 5.75
CA ILE A 146 4.95 -13.64 5.10
C ILE A 146 4.31 -13.07 3.82
N THR A 147 4.65 -13.63 2.66
CA THR A 147 4.23 -13.20 1.30
C THR A 147 3.96 -14.41 0.40
N GLN A 148 3.73 -14.26 -0.91
CA GLN A 148 3.51 -15.38 -1.86
C GLN A 148 4.33 -15.23 -3.14
N GLN A 149 5.66 -15.36 -3.04
CA GLN A 149 6.56 -15.17 -4.17
C GLN A 149 6.49 -16.34 -5.17
N GLN A 150 6.44 -17.59 -4.68
CA GLN A 150 6.51 -18.77 -5.53
C GLN A 150 5.14 -19.12 -6.14
N HIS A 151 4.13 -19.19 -5.29
CA HIS A 151 2.77 -19.61 -5.65
C HIS A 151 1.75 -18.51 -5.26
N PRO A 152 1.72 -17.39 -5.99
CA PRO A 152 0.81 -16.27 -5.72
C PRO A 152 -0.64 -16.70 -5.91
N ILE A 153 -1.56 -16.04 -5.20
CA ILE A 153 -3.00 -16.32 -5.30
C ILE A 153 -3.57 -16.05 -6.70
N GLY A 154 -2.98 -15.11 -7.45
CA GLY A 154 -3.45 -14.70 -8.77
C GLY A 154 -2.33 -14.49 -9.79
N ARG A 155 -2.58 -14.85 -11.05
CA ARG A 155 -1.68 -14.57 -12.19
C ARG A 155 -2.44 -14.06 -13.41
N GLY A 156 -1.75 -13.30 -14.24
CA GLY A 156 -2.31 -12.77 -15.49
C GLY A 156 -3.38 -11.71 -15.27
N GLY A 157 -4.15 -11.44 -16.32
CA GLY A 157 -5.11 -10.34 -16.35
C GLY A 157 -4.52 -9.06 -16.93
N TYR A 158 -5.32 -8.00 -16.96
CA TYR A 158 -4.93 -6.70 -17.48
C TYR A 158 -5.84 -5.59 -17.00
N VAL A 159 -5.36 -4.35 -17.14
CA VAL A 159 -6.15 -3.14 -16.99
C VAL A 159 -6.19 -2.43 -18.33
N GLN A 160 -7.41 -2.14 -18.79
CA GLN A 160 -7.61 -1.32 -19.98
C GLN A 160 -7.59 0.16 -19.59
N LEU A 161 -6.66 0.91 -20.19
CA LEU A 161 -6.61 2.36 -20.15
C LEU A 161 -7.16 2.91 -21.47
N GLY A 162 -7.81 4.08 -21.42
CA GLY A 162 -8.31 4.74 -22.62
C GLY A 162 -8.73 6.19 -22.43
N PRO A 163 -9.47 6.76 -23.40
CA PRO A 163 -9.97 8.14 -23.36
C PRO A 163 -10.78 8.50 -22.12
N ALA A 164 -11.56 7.56 -21.58
CA ALA A 164 -12.29 7.77 -20.33
C ALA A 164 -11.38 7.98 -19.11
N ASP A 165 -10.12 7.54 -19.19
CA ASP A 165 -9.12 7.66 -18.13
C ASP A 165 -8.15 8.84 -18.36
N GLY A 166 -8.34 9.59 -19.45
CA GLY A 166 -7.52 10.76 -19.82
C GLY A 166 -6.35 10.48 -20.76
N LEU A 167 -6.37 9.35 -21.50
CA LEU A 167 -5.40 9.06 -22.57
C LEU A 167 -6.03 9.25 -23.96
N ASP A 168 -5.29 9.79 -24.92
CA ASP A 168 -5.79 9.97 -26.30
C ASP A 168 -5.92 8.65 -27.09
N TYR A 169 -5.50 7.53 -26.51
CA TYR A 169 -5.50 6.20 -27.11
C TYR A 169 -5.82 5.12 -26.07
N SER A 170 -6.19 3.94 -26.56
CA SER A 170 -6.40 2.76 -25.72
C SER A 170 -5.09 1.99 -25.52
N LYS A 171 -4.80 1.60 -24.29
CA LYS A 171 -3.63 0.77 -23.96
C LYS A 171 -4.00 -0.29 -22.92
N ARG A 172 -3.55 -1.52 -23.16
CA ARG A 172 -3.70 -2.63 -22.22
C ARG A 172 -2.41 -2.78 -21.43
N VAL A 173 -2.48 -2.68 -20.11
CA VAL A 173 -1.35 -2.96 -19.21
C VAL A 173 -1.61 -4.30 -18.55
N ARG A 174 -0.76 -5.30 -18.82
CA ARG A 174 -0.95 -6.65 -18.28
C ARG A 174 -0.52 -6.72 -16.82
N ILE A 175 -1.16 -7.60 -16.07
CA ILE A 175 -0.78 -7.95 -14.70
C ILE A 175 0.04 -9.23 -14.77
N HIS A 176 1.23 -9.20 -14.15
CA HIS A 176 2.08 -10.36 -14.02
C HIS A 176 1.54 -11.30 -12.94
N GLN A 177 1.34 -10.77 -11.74
CA GLN A 177 0.83 -11.51 -10.59
C GLN A 177 0.14 -10.62 -9.55
N LEU A 178 -0.67 -11.26 -8.72
CA LEU A 178 -1.26 -10.68 -7.52
C LEU A 178 -1.00 -11.62 -6.35
N GLN A 179 -0.39 -11.11 -5.28
CA GLN A 179 -0.01 -11.89 -4.10
C GLN A 179 -0.53 -11.27 -2.81
N LEU A 180 -0.84 -12.12 -1.83
CA LEU A 180 -1.14 -11.69 -0.45
C LEU A 180 0.17 -11.53 0.34
N GLU A 181 0.23 -10.50 1.17
CA GLU A 181 1.35 -10.33 2.10
C GLU A 181 0.96 -9.59 3.38
N GLN A 182 1.83 -9.69 4.39
CA GLN A 182 1.73 -8.89 5.61
C GLN A 182 2.35 -7.52 5.42
N ASP A 183 1.70 -6.49 5.97
CA ASP A 183 2.32 -5.19 6.14
C ASP A 183 3.29 -5.14 7.32
N THR A 184 4.20 -4.17 7.30
CA THR A 184 5.16 -3.91 8.37
C THR A 184 4.58 -2.95 9.43
N ALA A 185 5.27 -2.82 10.57
CA ALA A 185 4.93 -1.83 11.58
C ALA A 185 5.27 -0.40 11.11
N LYS A 186 4.89 0.60 11.91
CA LYS A 186 5.25 2.00 11.65
C LYS A 186 6.44 2.41 12.50
N SER A 187 7.52 2.84 11.85
CA SER A 187 8.66 3.50 12.49
C SER A 187 8.43 5.01 12.59
N ILE A 188 8.60 5.59 13.78
CA ILE A 188 8.44 7.03 14.04
C ILE A 188 9.76 7.58 14.58
N HIS A 189 10.35 8.50 13.80
CA HIS A 189 11.62 9.13 14.12
C HIS A 189 11.41 10.54 14.68
N GLY A 190 12.37 11.03 15.47
CA GLY A 190 12.42 12.45 15.87
C GLY A 190 11.52 12.84 17.04
N VAL A 191 10.75 11.91 17.62
CA VAL A 191 9.96 12.17 18.85
C VAL A 191 10.86 12.22 20.08
N TYR A 192 11.81 11.28 20.17
CA TYR A 192 12.84 11.25 21.21
C TYR A 192 14.23 11.21 20.55
N PRO A 193 15.16 12.09 20.92
CA PRO A 193 16.52 12.09 20.37
C PRO A 193 17.22 10.74 20.58
N GLY A 194 17.76 10.17 19.50
CA GLY A 194 18.49 8.89 19.55
C GLY A 194 17.63 7.63 19.59
N TYR A 195 16.29 7.75 19.54
CA TYR A 195 15.38 6.61 19.54
C TYR A 195 14.46 6.61 18.32
N VAL A 196 14.05 5.41 17.93
CA VAL A 196 12.97 5.17 16.96
C VAL A 196 11.83 4.51 17.72
N LEU A 197 10.64 5.11 17.65
CA LEU A 197 9.45 4.50 18.23
C LEU A 197 8.81 3.58 17.19
N VAL A 198 8.37 2.41 17.62
CA VAL A 198 7.71 1.43 16.75
C VAL A 198 6.27 1.23 17.21
N ASP A 199 5.34 1.40 16.28
CA ASP A 199 3.92 1.09 16.48
C ASP A 199 3.51 -0.13 15.63
N LEU A 200 3.20 -1.22 16.33
CA LEU A 200 2.86 -2.54 15.79
C LEU A 200 1.40 -2.67 15.36
N ASN A 201 0.56 -1.63 15.50
CA ASN A 201 -0.84 -1.68 15.06
C ASN A 201 -0.97 -2.12 13.60
N ARG A 202 -0.06 -1.66 12.73
CA ARG A 202 -0.05 -1.97 11.29
C ARG A 202 0.63 -3.31 10.97
N ALA A 203 1.50 -3.81 11.84
CA ALA A 203 2.22 -5.07 11.60
C ALA A 203 1.22 -6.23 11.43
N GLY A 204 1.33 -6.96 10.33
CA GLY A 204 0.47 -8.10 10.01
C GLY A 204 -0.87 -7.75 9.35
N VAL A 205 -1.16 -6.46 9.12
CA VAL A 205 -2.31 -6.05 8.29
C VAL A 205 -2.18 -6.66 6.90
N ALA A 206 -3.29 -7.09 6.31
CA ALA A 206 -3.28 -7.75 5.01
C ALA A 206 -3.12 -6.75 3.86
N LEU A 207 -2.19 -7.05 2.96
CA LEU A 207 -2.00 -6.37 1.68
C LEU A 207 -2.24 -7.33 0.53
N ILE A 208 -2.60 -6.76 -0.62
CA ILE A 208 -2.29 -7.36 -1.91
C ILE A 208 -1.17 -6.56 -2.57
N GLU A 209 -0.19 -7.26 -3.12
CA GLU A 209 0.78 -6.70 -4.05
C GLU A 209 0.36 -7.09 -5.47
N ILE A 210 0.23 -6.09 -6.34
CA ILE A 210 -0.16 -6.23 -7.74
C ILE A 210 1.01 -5.79 -8.59
N VAL A 211 1.62 -6.74 -9.29
CA VAL A 211 2.80 -6.51 -10.14
C VAL A 211 2.36 -6.42 -11.59
N SER A 212 2.67 -5.31 -12.26
CA SER A 212 2.41 -5.16 -13.69
C SER A 212 3.51 -5.78 -14.53
N GLU A 213 3.16 -6.21 -15.73
CA GLU A 213 4.15 -6.38 -16.80
C GLU A 213 4.76 -5.00 -17.18
N PRO A 214 5.96 -4.96 -17.78
CA PRO A 214 6.62 -3.72 -18.18
C PRO A 214 6.04 -3.17 -19.49
N ASP A 215 4.72 -2.93 -19.53
CA ASP A 215 3.99 -2.46 -20.70
C ASP A 215 3.86 -0.93 -20.77
N ILE A 216 4.17 -0.23 -19.68
CA ILE A 216 4.04 1.23 -19.59
C ILE A 216 5.28 1.90 -20.20
N GLU A 217 5.09 2.96 -20.98
CA GLU A 217 6.16 3.65 -21.72
C GLU A 217 6.26 5.14 -21.36
N THR A 218 5.26 5.70 -20.66
CA THR A 218 5.26 7.12 -20.27
C THR A 218 4.79 7.34 -18.84
N ALA A 219 5.23 8.46 -18.24
CA ALA A 219 4.76 8.87 -16.91
C ALA A 219 3.24 9.16 -16.89
N VAL A 220 2.68 9.62 -18.02
CA VAL A 220 1.23 9.88 -18.14
C VAL A 220 0.47 8.56 -18.04
N GLU A 221 0.89 7.53 -18.77
CA GLU A 221 0.33 6.18 -18.68
C GLU A 221 0.48 5.60 -17.27
N ALA A 222 1.66 5.70 -16.63
CA ALA A 222 1.89 5.21 -15.27
C ALA A 222 0.92 5.85 -14.26
N SER A 223 0.80 7.18 -14.29
CA SER A 223 -0.12 7.90 -13.40
C SER A 223 -1.58 7.54 -13.67
N THR A 224 -1.93 7.26 -14.92
CA THR A 224 -3.29 6.86 -15.32
C THR A 224 -3.59 5.45 -14.87
N TYR A 225 -2.64 4.53 -14.96
CA TYR A 225 -2.74 3.18 -14.43
C TYR A 225 -2.99 3.20 -12.92
N VAL A 226 -2.19 3.94 -12.14
CA VAL A 226 -2.38 4.04 -10.68
C VAL A 226 -3.76 4.60 -10.31
N ARG A 227 -4.23 5.65 -11.00
CA ARG A 227 -5.59 6.21 -10.78
C ARG A 227 -6.69 5.22 -11.14
N LYS A 228 -6.53 4.49 -12.25
CA LYS A 228 -7.48 3.46 -12.68
C LYS A 228 -7.54 2.32 -11.68
N MET A 229 -6.39 1.84 -11.21
CA MET A 229 -6.28 0.83 -10.16
C MET A 229 -6.97 1.27 -8.88
N GLN A 230 -6.69 2.48 -8.39
CA GLN A 230 -7.36 3.04 -7.23
C GLN A 230 -8.89 3.06 -7.40
N THR A 231 -9.38 3.44 -8.59
CA THR A 231 -10.82 3.46 -8.89
C THR A 231 -11.42 2.06 -8.90
N LEU A 232 -10.78 1.10 -9.57
CA LEU A 232 -11.24 -0.27 -9.67
C LEU A 232 -11.27 -0.96 -8.29
N LEU A 233 -10.17 -0.88 -7.54
CA LEU A 233 -10.03 -1.49 -6.21
C LEU A 233 -11.07 -0.97 -5.20
N ARG A 234 -11.37 0.33 -5.25
CA ARG A 234 -12.46 0.95 -4.48
C ARG A 234 -13.82 0.44 -4.93
N HIS A 235 -14.05 0.35 -6.24
CA HIS A 235 -15.33 -0.04 -6.80
C HIS A 235 -15.69 -1.49 -6.43
N ILE A 236 -14.73 -2.41 -6.47
CA ILE A 236 -14.93 -3.81 -6.05
C ILE A 236 -14.93 -4.01 -4.53
N GLY A 237 -14.73 -2.92 -3.77
CA GLY A 237 -14.85 -2.88 -2.32
C GLY A 237 -13.75 -3.64 -1.58
N ILE A 238 -12.56 -3.79 -2.15
CA ILE A 238 -11.47 -4.52 -1.48
C ILE A 238 -10.48 -3.62 -0.73
N SER A 239 -10.44 -2.32 -1.02
CA SER A 239 -9.53 -1.36 -0.40
C SER A 239 -10.09 0.06 -0.54
N ASN A 240 -9.83 0.94 0.44
CA ASN A 240 -10.10 2.36 0.30
C ASN A 240 -9.01 3.08 -0.53
N CYS A 241 -7.88 2.43 -0.79
CA CYS A 241 -6.76 2.90 -1.61
C CYS A 241 -6.39 4.38 -1.40
N ASN A 242 -6.39 4.86 -0.17
CA ASN A 242 -5.99 6.22 0.15
C ASN A 242 -4.47 6.30 0.30
N MET A 243 -3.80 6.97 -0.64
CA MET A 243 -2.34 7.12 -0.59
C MET A 243 -1.88 8.01 0.57
N GLU A 244 -2.70 8.97 1.02
CA GLU A 244 -2.36 9.86 2.15
C GLU A 244 -2.36 9.10 3.49
N GLU A 245 -3.25 8.12 3.63
CA GLU A 245 -3.29 7.19 4.78
C GLU A 245 -2.30 6.02 4.61
N GLY A 246 -1.67 5.90 3.45
CA GLY A 246 -0.75 4.82 3.11
C GLY A 246 -1.44 3.46 2.84
N SER A 247 -2.74 3.44 2.56
CA SER A 247 -3.47 2.21 2.19
C SER A 247 -3.34 1.85 0.71
N LEU A 248 -2.71 2.71 -0.10
CA LEU A 248 -2.17 2.39 -1.41
C LEU A 248 -0.73 2.93 -1.52
N ARG A 249 0.21 2.06 -1.87
CA ARG A 249 1.61 2.42 -2.19
C ARG A 249 1.94 1.91 -3.59
N CYS A 250 2.90 2.54 -4.25
CA CYS A 250 3.33 2.15 -5.58
C CYS A 250 4.84 2.34 -5.70
N ASP A 251 5.54 1.26 -6.01
CA ASP A 251 6.93 1.27 -6.40
C ASP A 251 7.03 1.25 -7.93
N VAL A 252 7.99 2.01 -8.46
CA VAL A 252 8.11 2.26 -9.90
C VAL A 252 9.45 1.74 -10.38
N ASN A 253 9.40 0.89 -11.39
CA ASN A 253 10.57 0.30 -12.02
C ASN A 253 10.71 0.87 -13.42
N VAL A 254 11.81 1.54 -13.71
CA VAL A 254 12.02 2.25 -14.97
C VAL A 254 13.36 1.84 -15.58
N SER A 255 13.33 1.35 -16.81
CA SER A 255 14.52 1.22 -17.65
C SER A 255 14.37 2.10 -18.90
N VAL A 256 15.50 2.47 -19.50
CA VAL A 256 15.54 3.23 -20.76
C VAL A 256 16.37 2.50 -21.80
N TYR A 257 15.94 2.58 -23.06
CA TYR A 257 16.57 1.89 -24.18
C TYR A 257 16.59 2.78 -25.42
N ARG A 258 17.55 2.57 -26.33
CA ARG A 258 17.60 3.35 -27.56
C ARG A 258 16.51 2.90 -28.52
N LYS A 259 15.96 3.84 -29.27
CA LYS A 259 14.96 3.59 -30.30
C LYS A 259 15.55 2.67 -31.37
N GLY A 260 14.91 1.52 -31.58
CA GLY A 260 15.37 0.48 -32.50
C GLY A 260 16.06 -0.69 -31.81
N GLU A 261 16.39 -0.58 -30.53
CA GLU A 261 16.85 -1.69 -29.70
C GLU A 261 15.67 -2.41 -29.01
N ASP A 262 15.94 -3.56 -28.41
CA ASP A 262 14.97 -4.29 -27.57
C ASP A 262 14.53 -3.40 -26.40
N ARG A 263 13.22 -3.36 -26.11
CA ARG A 263 12.64 -2.59 -25.01
C ARG A 263 13.14 -3.03 -23.62
N LEU A 264 13.67 -4.25 -23.50
CA LEU A 264 14.23 -4.81 -22.27
C LEU A 264 15.77 -4.76 -22.22
N SER A 265 16.44 -4.09 -23.18
CA SER A 265 17.91 -3.98 -23.18
C SER A 265 18.45 -3.06 -22.10
N GLY A 266 17.63 -2.13 -21.60
CA GLY A 266 18.00 -1.20 -20.55
C GLY A 266 18.08 -1.86 -19.17
N ALA A 267 19.05 -1.43 -18.36
CA ALA A 267 19.10 -1.80 -16.95
C ALA A 267 17.89 -1.21 -16.18
N ARG A 268 17.31 -2.00 -15.28
CA ARG A 268 16.29 -1.60 -14.31
C ARG A 268 16.96 -1.22 -12.98
#